data_AF-A0A971MZQ9-F1
#
_entry.id   AF-A0A971MZQ9-F1
#
_cell.length_a   1.000
_cell.length_b   1.000
_cell.length_c   1.000
_cell.angle_alpha   90.00
_cell.angle_beta   90.00
_cell.angle_gamma   90.00
#
_symmetry.space_group_name_H-M   'P 1'
#
loop_
_entity.id
_entity.type
_entity.pdbx_description
1 polymer ?
#
loop_
_entity_poly.entity_id
_entity_poly.type
_entity_poly.pdbx_seq_one_letter_code
_entity_poly.pdbx_strand_id
1 'polypeptide(L)'
;MRKKKLLLIILPLLLIAVWLFRFYRVNANFDGVETRYYKTGEKVPYETDFIHISDEDLRGYSITVHGATIYTLDEYLKLHGIEMDTDGRPEEEVYCPDFIYAVDVTFENEANTRTEVGLNMFSTLLISANLRLMVNQNVWTPLYPHLDGSLMFKLYPDSSQDMQLPYAIETEWEANEIDRAELESRTFYLNITEYPTRKLIEVEKYD
;
A
#
# COMPACT_ATOMS: atom_id res chain seq x y z
N MET A 1 -20.68 -44.91 -34.07
CA MET A 1 -19.32 -44.41 -33.73
C MET A 1 -19.00 -43.04 -34.33
N ARG A 2 -19.26 -42.78 -35.63
CA ARG A 2 -18.97 -41.49 -36.31
C ARG A 2 -19.60 -40.25 -35.64
N LYS A 3 -20.88 -40.31 -35.23
CA LYS A 3 -21.58 -39.21 -34.53
C LYS A 3 -20.97 -38.89 -33.15
N LYS A 4 -20.55 -39.92 -32.40
CA LYS A 4 -19.83 -39.76 -31.11
C LYS A 4 -18.45 -39.12 -31.31
N LYS A 5 -17.73 -39.48 -32.39
CA LYS A 5 -16.46 -38.83 -32.77
C LYS A 5 -16.64 -37.37 -33.23
N LEU A 6 -17.76 -37.05 -33.89
CA LEU A 6 -18.09 -35.68 -34.28
C LEU A 6 -18.42 -34.79 -33.06
N LEU A 7 -19.19 -35.34 -32.11
CA LEU A 7 -19.51 -34.68 -30.84
C LEU A 7 -18.25 -34.38 -30.01
N LEU A 8 -17.26 -35.28 -30.02
CA LEU A 8 -15.97 -35.08 -29.35
C LEU A 8 -15.14 -33.93 -29.95
N ILE A 9 -15.46 -33.45 -31.16
CA ILE A 9 -14.77 -32.32 -31.80
C ILE A 9 -15.60 -31.04 -31.69
N ILE A 10 -16.92 -31.14 -31.89
CA ILE A 10 -17.83 -29.99 -31.88
C ILE A 10 -17.97 -29.39 -30.47
N LEU A 11 -18.05 -30.22 -29.43
CA LEU A 11 -18.24 -29.74 -28.07
C LEU A 11 -17.05 -28.89 -27.58
N PRO A 12 -15.77 -29.30 -27.75
CA PRO A 12 -14.63 -28.43 -27.47
C PRO A 12 -14.62 -27.14 -28.30
N LEU A 13 -14.95 -27.20 -29.59
CA LEU A 13 -14.99 -26.01 -30.44
C LEU A 13 -16.06 -25.00 -29.98
N LEU A 14 -17.22 -25.48 -29.56
CA LEU A 14 -18.26 -24.64 -28.96
C LEU A 14 -17.80 -24.02 -27.63
N LEU A 15 -17.12 -24.80 -26.77
CA LEU A 15 -16.56 -24.27 -25.52
C LEU A 15 -15.51 -23.19 -25.79
N ILE A 16 -14.63 -23.39 -26.77
CA ILE A 16 -13.64 -22.39 -27.20
C ILE A 16 -14.33 -21.14 -27.75
N ALA A 17 -15.36 -21.30 -28.58
CA ALA A 17 -16.11 -20.17 -29.13
C ALA A 17 -16.82 -19.34 -28.03
N VAL A 18 -17.44 -20.01 -27.05
CA VAL A 18 -18.07 -19.35 -25.90
C VAL A 18 -17.03 -18.65 -25.03
N TRP A 19 -15.88 -19.29 -24.80
CA TRP A 19 -14.78 -18.69 -24.04
C TRP A 19 -14.22 -17.46 -24.75
N LEU A 20 -13.92 -17.55 -26.06
CA LEU A 20 -13.44 -16.42 -26.85
C LEU A 20 -14.43 -15.26 -26.88
N PHE A 21 -15.73 -15.55 -27.02
CA PHE A 21 -16.77 -14.54 -26.98
C PHE A 21 -16.83 -13.84 -25.61
N ARG A 22 -16.79 -14.61 -24.51
CA ARG A 22 -16.75 -14.06 -23.16
C ARG A 22 -15.49 -13.25 -22.90
N PHE A 23 -14.33 -13.77 -23.27
CA PHE A 23 -13.03 -13.10 -23.16
C PHE A 23 -13.04 -11.76 -23.91
N TYR A 24 -13.48 -11.77 -25.18
CA TYR A 24 -13.59 -10.54 -25.96
C TYR A 24 -14.57 -9.55 -25.33
N ARG A 25 -15.76 -10.00 -24.93
CA ARG A 25 -16.76 -9.13 -24.33
C ARG A 25 -16.30 -8.54 -22.99
N VAL A 26 -15.61 -9.30 -22.15
CA VAL A 26 -15.09 -8.80 -20.87
C VAL A 26 -14.01 -7.77 -21.13
N ASN A 27 -12.99 -8.09 -21.95
CA ASN A 27 -11.88 -7.17 -22.22
C ASN A 27 -12.30 -5.93 -23.01
N ALA A 28 -13.28 -6.04 -23.91
CA ALA A 28 -13.77 -4.89 -24.69
C ALA A 28 -14.59 -3.90 -23.85
N ASN A 29 -15.09 -4.30 -22.68
CA ASN A 29 -15.86 -3.44 -21.78
C ASN A 29 -15.15 -3.27 -20.42
N PHE A 30 -13.87 -3.64 -20.32
CA PHE A 30 -13.10 -3.45 -19.11
C PHE A 30 -12.39 -2.11 -19.20
N ASP A 31 -12.97 -1.09 -18.56
CA ASP A 31 -12.44 0.28 -18.55
C ASP A 31 -11.30 0.48 -17.52
N GLY A 32 -10.77 -0.61 -16.97
CA GLY A 32 -9.81 -0.58 -15.88
C GLY A 32 -10.45 -0.25 -14.53
N VAL A 33 -9.60 -0.08 -13.53
CA VAL A 33 -10.01 0.38 -12.20
C VAL A 33 -10.08 1.90 -12.22
N GLU A 34 -11.21 2.47 -11.79
CA GLU A 34 -11.33 3.91 -11.60
C GLU A 34 -10.29 4.38 -10.57
N THR A 35 -9.45 5.34 -10.94
CA THR A 35 -8.50 5.96 -10.00
C THR A 35 -9.01 7.32 -9.56
N ARG A 36 -9.15 7.53 -8.25
CA ARG A 36 -9.53 8.81 -7.64
C ARG A 36 -8.34 9.41 -6.89
N TYR A 37 -8.13 10.70 -7.13
CA TYR A 37 -7.05 11.47 -6.52
C TYR A 37 -7.61 12.40 -5.46
N TYR A 38 -6.94 12.45 -4.32
CA TYR A 38 -7.24 13.31 -3.18
C TYR A 38 -5.99 14.13 -2.83
N LYS A 39 -6.20 15.26 -2.19
CA LYS A 39 -5.16 16.18 -1.72
C LYS A 39 -4.76 15.87 -0.28
N THR A 40 -3.55 16.29 0.08
CA THR A 40 -3.10 16.31 1.47
C THR A 40 -4.08 17.12 2.33
N GLY A 41 -4.38 16.63 3.53
CA GLY A 41 -5.36 17.20 4.46
C GLY A 41 -6.81 16.77 4.22
N GLU A 42 -7.13 16.09 3.12
CA GLU A 42 -8.48 15.55 2.90
C GLU A 42 -8.69 14.27 3.72
N LYS A 43 -9.83 14.19 4.40
CA LYS A 43 -10.30 12.95 5.05
C LYS A 43 -10.89 12.02 3.99
N VAL A 44 -10.21 10.92 3.71
CA VAL A 44 -10.59 9.97 2.65
C VAL A 44 -11.14 8.69 3.27
N PRO A 45 -12.44 8.37 3.05
CA PRO A 45 -13.03 7.14 3.55
C PRO A 45 -12.64 5.93 2.69
N TYR A 46 -12.43 4.77 3.32
CA TYR A 46 -12.22 3.50 2.61
C TYR A 46 -13.52 2.98 1.97
N GLU A 47 -14.67 3.25 2.59
CA GLU A 47 -16.00 2.85 2.11
C GLU A 47 -16.10 1.33 1.88
N THR A 48 -16.48 0.89 0.69
CA THR A 48 -16.54 -0.53 0.29
C THR A 48 -15.33 -0.97 -0.52
N ASP A 49 -14.34 -0.08 -0.68
CA ASP A 49 -13.10 -0.41 -1.36
C ASP A 49 -12.18 -1.18 -0.42
N PHE A 50 -11.36 -2.06 -0.98
CA PHE A 50 -10.41 -2.88 -0.26
C PHE A 50 -8.97 -2.57 -0.65
N ILE A 51 -8.06 -2.79 0.29
CA ILE A 51 -6.62 -2.55 0.16
C ILE A 51 -6.01 -3.67 -0.68
N HIS A 52 -6.29 -4.94 -0.33
CA HIS A 52 -5.69 -6.08 -1.02
C HIS A 52 -6.67 -7.24 -1.27
N ILE A 53 -7.52 -7.57 -0.30
CA ILE A 53 -8.46 -8.70 -0.40
C ILE A 53 -9.90 -8.23 -0.19
N SER A 54 -10.84 -8.84 -0.94
CA SER A 54 -12.26 -8.47 -0.90
C SER A 54 -12.94 -8.69 0.46
N ASP A 55 -12.31 -9.43 1.36
CA ASP A 55 -12.83 -9.76 2.69
C ASP A 55 -12.49 -8.66 3.72
N GLU A 56 -11.73 -7.63 3.34
CA GLU A 56 -11.48 -6.43 4.15
C GLU A 56 -12.77 -5.58 4.24
N ASP A 57 -13.38 -5.53 5.43
CA ASP A 57 -14.54 -4.67 5.71
C ASP A 57 -14.11 -3.39 6.42
N LEU A 58 -13.68 -2.39 5.65
CA LEU A 58 -13.18 -1.10 6.13
C LEU A 58 -14.24 0.02 6.12
N ARG A 59 -15.53 -0.33 6.04
CA ARG A 59 -16.61 0.67 6.11
C ARG A 59 -16.54 1.45 7.42
N GLY A 60 -16.53 2.77 7.38
CA GLY A 60 -16.36 3.60 8.58
C GLY A 60 -14.90 3.86 8.96
N TYR A 61 -13.93 3.19 8.32
CA TYR A 61 -12.55 3.64 8.37
C TYR A 61 -12.32 4.79 7.38
N SER A 62 -11.45 5.71 7.78
CA SER A 62 -10.91 6.76 6.94
C SER A 62 -9.46 7.05 7.31
N ILE A 63 -8.77 7.69 6.38
CA ILE A 63 -7.40 8.16 6.56
C ILE A 63 -7.30 9.62 6.11
N THR A 64 -6.55 10.40 6.87
CA THR A 64 -6.13 11.76 6.51
C THR A 64 -4.61 11.78 6.46
N VAL A 65 -4.03 12.24 5.34
CA VAL A 65 -2.58 12.47 5.22
C VAL A 65 -2.30 13.92 5.56
N HIS A 66 -1.41 14.19 6.51
CA HIS A 66 -1.06 15.56 6.93
C HIS A 66 0.13 16.13 6.18
N GLY A 67 1.05 15.25 5.80
CA GLY A 67 2.25 15.61 5.06
C GLY A 67 3.36 14.59 5.32
N ALA A 68 4.58 14.95 4.94
CA ALA A 68 5.74 14.10 5.18
C ALA A 68 7.02 14.90 5.42
N THR A 69 7.96 14.27 6.11
CA THR A 69 9.35 14.73 6.23
C THR A 69 10.29 13.63 5.78
N ILE A 70 11.35 14.01 5.06
CA ILE A 70 12.44 13.10 4.72
C ILE A 70 13.55 13.30 5.74
N TYR A 71 13.85 12.25 6.50
CA TYR A 71 14.95 12.22 7.46
C TYR A 71 16.08 11.33 6.92
N THR A 72 17.31 11.60 7.32
CA THR A 72 18.30 10.50 7.33
C THR A 72 17.85 9.42 8.32
N LEU A 73 18.28 8.17 8.10
CA LEU A 73 17.96 7.09 9.03
C LEU A 73 18.37 7.43 10.46
N ASP A 74 19.60 7.91 10.67
CA ASP A 74 20.10 8.26 12.01
C ASP A 74 19.29 9.37 12.69
N GLU A 75 18.89 10.41 11.95
CA GLU A 75 18.01 11.47 12.47
C GLU A 75 16.67 10.90 12.90
N TYR A 76 16.09 9.99 12.10
CA TYR A 76 14.81 9.37 12.39
C TYR A 76 14.87 8.48 13.64
N LEU A 77 15.87 7.60 13.72
CA LEU A 77 16.05 6.71 14.87
C LEU A 77 16.27 7.50 16.15
N LYS A 78 17.10 8.56 16.09
CA LYS A 78 17.35 9.44 17.22
C LYS A 78 16.10 10.21 17.66
N LEU A 79 15.30 10.70 16.71
CA LEU A 79 14.04 11.42 17.00
C LEU A 79 13.08 10.54 17.82
N HIS A 80 13.01 9.26 17.49
CA HIS A 80 12.10 8.29 18.12
C HIS A 80 12.72 7.47 19.25
N GLY A 81 14.00 7.70 19.58
CA GLY A 81 14.71 6.95 20.62
C GLY A 81 14.84 5.44 20.30
N ILE A 82 14.91 5.11 19.00
CA ILE A 82 15.04 3.74 18.52
C ILE A 82 16.52 3.35 18.49
N GLU A 83 16.88 2.30 19.22
CA GLU A 83 18.19 1.66 19.08
C GLU A 83 18.10 0.59 18.00
N MET A 84 18.74 0.84 16.86
CA MET A 84 18.93 -0.12 15.79
C MET A 84 20.42 -0.29 15.56
N ASP A 85 20.89 -1.52 15.40
CA ASP A 85 22.29 -1.77 15.08
C ASP A 85 22.55 -1.38 13.61
N THR A 86 22.92 -0.13 13.39
CA THR A 86 23.28 0.41 12.07
C THR A 86 24.74 0.15 11.72
N ASP A 87 25.58 -0.09 12.72
CA ASP A 87 27.03 -0.31 12.60
C ASP A 87 27.39 -1.79 12.45
N GLY A 88 26.60 -2.69 13.03
CA GLY A 88 26.64 -4.13 12.87
C GLY A 88 25.91 -4.56 11.61
N ARG A 89 26.47 -4.18 10.45
CA ARG A 89 26.08 -4.76 9.16
C ARG A 89 26.11 -6.28 9.31
N PRO A 90 24.98 -7.00 9.26
CA PRO A 90 25.04 -8.45 9.15
C PRO A 90 25.92 -8.73 7.94
N GLU A 91 26.94 -9.56 8.13
CA GLU A 91 27.70 -10.10 7.02
C GLU A 91 26.69 -10.78 6.09
N GLU A 92 26.31 -10.06 5.02
CA GLU A 92 25.47 -10.47 3.90
C GLU A 92 23.95 -10.61 4.25
N GLU A 93 23.13 -9.64 3.81
CA GLU A 93 21.83 -9.82 3.09
C GLU A 93 20.73 -8.76 3.35
N VAL A 94 20.82 -7.88 4.35
CA VAL A 94 19.76 -6.87 4.59
C VAL A 94 20.25 -5.46 4.27
N TYR A 95 19.70 -4.87 3.20
CA TYR A 95 19.94 -3.46 2.83
C TYR A 95 19.41 -2.52 3.92
N CYS A 96 20.22 -1.52 4.27
CA CYS A 96 19.87 -0.49 5.24
C CYS A 96 19.63 0.83 4.50
N PRO A 97 18.45 1.46 4.62
CA PRO A 97 18.14 2.67 3.86
C PRO A 97 18.85 3.91 4.39
N ASP A 98 19.32 4.78 3.50
CA ASP A 98 19.91 6.07 3.89
C ASP A 98 18.87 7.07 4.42
N PHE A 99 17.65 7.01 3.89
CA PHE A 99 16.58 7.97 4.18
C PHE A 99 15.28 7.28 4.54
N ILE A 100 14.55 7.91 5.47
CA ILE A 100 13.17 7.55 5.83
C ILE A 100 12.25 8.67 5.35
N TYR A 101 11.33 8.32 4.45
CA TYR A 101 10.21 9.15 4.05
C TYR A 101 9.06 8.92 5.03
N ALA A 102 8.99 9.78 6.03
CA ALA A 102 8.07 9.65 7.15
C ALA A 102 6.76 10.37 6.85
N VAL A 103 5.69 9.62 6.59
CA VAL A 103 4.37 10.17 6.24
C VAL A 103 3.50 10.22 7.48
N ASP A 104 3.03 11.41 7.85
CA ASP A 104 2.13 11.60 8.98
C ASP A 104 0.68 11.42 8.54
N VAL A 105 -0.02 10.54 9.23
CA VAL A 105 -1.41 10.19 8.94
C VAL A 105 -2.25 10.10 10.21
N THR A 106 -3.54 10.39 10.08
CA THR A 106 -4.54 9.98 11.08
C THR A 106 -5.42 8.91 10.47
N PHE A 107 -5.51 7.77 11.14
CA PHE A 107 -6.55 6.79 10.88
C PHE A 107 -7.71 7.01 11.83
N GLU A 108 -8.94 6.87 11.34
CA GLU A 108 -10.15 6.95 12.14
C GLU A 108 -11.01 5.73 11.88
N ASN A 109 -11.73 5.28 12.90
CA ASN A 109 -12.77 4.26 12.81
C ASN A 109 -14.07 4.78 13.41
N GLU A 110 -15.07 5.04 12.56
CA GLU A 110 -16.42 5.42 12.95
C GLU A 110 -17.31 4.17 13.00
N ALA A 111 -17.60 3.70 14.23
CA ALA A 111 -18.51 2.59 14.54
C ALA A 111 -18.23 1.21 13.90
N ASN A 112 -17.12 0.99 13.16
CA ASN A 112 -16.83 -0.34 12.59
C ASN A 112 -16.38 -1.31 13.69
N THR A 113 -17.13 -2.40 13.82
CA THR A 113 -16.87 -3.52 14.74
C THR A 113 -16.64 -4.85 14.01
N ARG A 114 -16.68 -4.83 12.67
CA ARG A 114 -16.78 -6.02 11.81
C ARG A 114 -15.48 -6.39 11.11
N THR A 115 -14.48 -5.52 11.14
CA THR A 115 -13.22 -5.79 10.43
C THR A 115 -12.45 -6.94 11.08
N GLU A 116 -12.21 -8.02 10.33
CA GLU A 116 -11.45 -9.19 10.78
C GLU A 116 -9.94 -9.04 10.50
N VAL A 117 -9.57 -8.31 9.43
CA VAL A 117 -8.18 -8.14 8.99
C VAL A 117 -7.60 -6.77 9.37
N GLY A 118 -8.44 -5.73 9.48
CA GLY A 118 -8.01 -4.38 9.85
C GLY A 118 -7.33 -3.62 8.71
N LEU A 119 -6.59 -2.58 9.08
CA LEU A 119 -5.75 -1.79 8.19
C LEU A 119 -4.46 -2.57 7.91
N ASN A 120 -4.02 -2.58 6.65
CA ASN A 120 -2.86 -3.35 6.19
C ASN A 120 -1.76 -2.43 5.63
N MET A 121 -0.71 -2.21 6.40
CA MET A 121 0.41 -1.34 6.05
C MET A 121 1.34 -1.96 5.00
N PHE A 122 1.34 -3.28 4.84
CA PHE A 122 2.08 -3.94 3.77
C PHE A 122 1.54 -3.56 2.39
N SER A 123 0.22 -3.40 2.27
CA SER A 123 -0.45 -3.04 1.01
C SER A 123 -0.74 -1.54 0.88
N THR A 124 -0.51 -0.75 1.92
CA THR A 124 -0.61 0.71 1.88
C THR A 124 0.71 1.29 1.38
N LEU A 125 0.82 1.45 0.05
CA LEU A 125 2.07 1.79 -0.62
C LEU A 125 2.22 3.30 -0.83
N LEU A 126 3.43 3.81 -0.65
CA LEU A 126 3.80 5.14 -1.11
C LEU A 126 4.34 5.04 -2.54
N ILE A 127 3.65 5.64 -3.51
CA ILE A 127 3.93 5.45 -4.93
C ILE A 127 4.28 6.76 -5.63
N SER A 128 5.16 6.66 -6.63
CA SER A 128 5.45 7.67 -7.64
C SER A 128 5.50 7.00 -9.01
N ALA A 129 5.71 7.76 -10.09
CA ALA A 129 5.55 7.29 -11.47
C ALA A 129 6.24 5.95 -11.80
N ASN A 130 7.42 5.71 -11.23
CA ASN A 130 8.23 4.50 -11.43
C ASN A 130 8.81 3.94 -10.12
N LEU A 131 8.27 4.35 -8.97
CA LEU A 131 8.77 3.93 -7.66
C LEU A 131 7.59 3.54 -6.77
N ARG A 132 7.74 2.44 -6.05
CA ARG A 132 6.83 2.06 -4.96
C ARG A 132 7.69 1.83 -3.73
N LEU A 133 7.29 2.39 -2.61
CA LEU A 133 7.94 2.19 -1.33
C LEU A 133 6.93 1.51 -0.40
N MET A 134 7.39 0.51 0.31
CA MET A 134 6.63 -0.13 1.37
C MET A 134 7.04 0.44 2.72
N VAL A 135 6.20 0.23 3.73
CA VAL A 135 6.57 0.54 5.11
C VAL A 135 7.81 -0.28 5.48
N ASN A 136 8.86 0.40 5.89
CA ASN A 136 10.11 -0.22 6.30
C ASN A 136 9.88 -0.96 7.63
N GLN A 137 9.84 -2.29 7.56
CA GLN A 137 9.50 -3.13 8.71
C GLN A 137 10.52 -3.03 9.86
N ASN A 138 11.80 -2.83 9.52
CA ASN A 138 12.88 -2.69 10.50
C ASN A 138 12.73 -1.42 11.34
N VAL A 139 12.16 -0.36 10.78
CA VAL A 139 11.82 0.88 11.48
C VAL A 139 10.44 0.79 12.15
N TRP A 140 9.46 0.19 11.47
CA TRP A 140 8.09 0.03 11.97
C TRP A 140 8.03 -0.75 13.30
N THR A 141 8.74 -1.87 13.37
CA THR A 141 8.68 -2.78 14.53
C THR A 141 9.10 -2.09 15.84
N PRO A 142 10.26 -1.40 15.91
CA PRO A 142 10.62 -0.65 17.10
C PRO A 142 9.81 0.65 17.28
N LEU A 143 9.26 1.25 16.22
CA LEU A 143 8.41 2.44 16.32
C LEU A 143 7.06 2.12 16.98
N TYR A 144 6.49 0.95 16.69
CA TYR A 144 5.22 0.49 17.26
C TYR A 144 5.36 -0.89 17.93
N PRO A 145 6.07 -0.98 19.08
CA PRO A 145 6.39 -2.27 19.70
C PRO A 145 5.16 -3.03 20.20
N HIS A 146 4.05 -2.33 20.45
CA HIS A 146 2.78 -2.93 20.85
C HIS A 146 2.08 -3.73 19.75
N LEU A 147 2.51 -3.58 18.49
CA LEU A 147 2.00 -4.35 17.35
C LEU A 147 2.76 -5.67 17.12
N ASP A 148 3.81 -5.95 17.91
CA ASP A 148 4.58 -7.20 17.89
C ASP A 148 5.05 -7.60 16.47
N GLY A 149 5.54 -6.60 15.72
CA GLY A 149 6.01 -6.77 14.34
C GLY A 149 4.91 -6.90 13.27
N SER A 150 3.63 -6.89 13.66
CA SER A 150 2.51 -6.90 12.71
C SER A 150 2.43 -5.58 11.93
N LEU A 151 2.30 -5.68 10.60
CA LEU A 151 1.93 -4.58 9.70
C LEU A 151 0.41 -4.41 9.57
N MET A 152 -0.36 -5.23 10.27
CA MET A 152 -1.82 -5.17 10.28
C MET A 152 -2.33 -4.83 11.67
N PHE A 153 -3.27 -3.89 11.76
CA PHE A 153 -3.87 -3.48 13.03
C PHE A 153 -5.31 -2.99 12.86
N LYS A 154 -6.02 -2.88 13.98
CA LYS A 154 -7.40 -2.37 14.03
C LYS A 154 -7.50 -1.28 15.08
N LEU A 155 -8.28 -0.26 14.76
CA LEU A 155 -8.70 0.73 15.74
C LEU A 155 -9.96 0.27 16.46
N TYR A 156 -10.10 0.66 17.73
CA TYR A 156 -11.36 0.50 18.45
C TYR A 156 -12.48 1.29 17.74
N PRO A 157 -13.75 0.88 17.86
CA PRO A 157 -14.86 1.67 17.35
C PRO A 157 -14.85 3.07 17.97
N ASP A 158 -15.16 4.08 17.16
CA ASP A 158 -15.23 5.49 17.55
C ASP A 158 -13.91 6.01 18.13
N SER A 159 -12.80 5.63 17.49
CA SER A 159 -11.46 6.07 17.87
C SER A 159 -10.63 6.52 16.68
N SER A 160 -9.60 7.30 16.97
CA SER A 160 -8.62 7.79 16.01
C SER A 160 -7.21 7.51 16.51
N GLN A 161 -6.26 7.33 15.58
CA GLN A 161 -4.87 7.16 15.90
C GLN A 161 -4.01 7.92 14.89
N ASP A 162 -3.19 8.84 15.41
CA ASP A 162 -2.13 9.47 14.64
C ASP A 162 -0.94 8.53 14.56
N MET A 163 -0.41 8.36 13.36
CA MET A 163 0.72 7.49 13.08
C MET A 163 1.65 8.15 12.07
N GLN A 164 2.93 7.86 12.21
CA GLN A 164 3.93 8.11 11.18
C GLN A 164 4.25 6.78 10.48
N LEU A 165 4.10 6.74 9.16
CA LEU A 165 4.39 5.59 8.32
C LEU A 165 5.82 5.75 7.76
N PRO A 166 6.80 4.92 8.18
CA PRO A 166 8.17 5.05 7.72
C PRO A 166 8.37 4.32 6.40
N TYR A 167 8.43 5.04 5.28
CA TYR A 167 8.74 4.47 3.96
C TYR A 167 10.23 4.62 3.66
N ALA A 168 10.81 3.63 2.97
CA ALA A 168 12.21 3.70 2.57
C ALA A 168 12.45 2.94 1.26
N ILE A 169 13.53 3.28 0.57
CA ILE A 169 14.06 2.46 -0.53
C ILE A 169 14.42 1.08 0.03
N GLU A 170 14.16 0.02 -0.73
CA GLU A 170 14.27 -1.36 -0.23
C GLU A 170 15.56 -2.06 -0.67
N THR A 171 16.21 -1.56 -1.72
CA THR A 171 17.38 -2.22 -2.32
C THR A 171 18.54 -1.26 -2.56
N GLU A 172 19.76 -1.79 -2.49
CA GLU A 172 20.99 -1.07 -2.84
C GLU A 172 20.97 -0.60 -4.30
N TRP A 173 20.35 -1.39 -5.19
CA TRP A 173 20.23 -1.01 -6.60
C TRP A 173 19.37 0.26 -6.77
N GLU A 174 18.21 0.35 -6.11
CA GLU A 174 17.37 1.54 -6.15
C GLU A 174 18.07 2.74 -5.49
N ALA A 175 18.83 2.51 -4.42
CA ALA A 175 19.56 3.56 -3.70
C ALA A 175 20.66 4.21 -4.53
N ASN A 176 21.30 3.44 -5.42
CA ASN A 176 22.30 3.95 -6.35
C ASN A 176 21.70 4.84 -7.45
N GLU A 177 20.41 4.68 -7.74
CA GLU A 177 19.71 5.44 -8.79
C GLU A 177 18.92 6.62 -8.23
N ILE A 178 18.47 6.55 -6.97
CA ILE A 178 17.55 7.51 -6.35
C ILE A 178 18.23 8.17 -5.16
N ASP A 179 18.68 9.41 -5.35
CA ASP A 179 19.25 10.21 -4.28
C ASP A 179 18.17 11.02 -3.52
N ARG A 180 18.59 11.72 -2.46
CA ARG A 180 17.72 12.57 -1.66
C ARG A 180 17.01 13.65 -2.49
N ALA A 181 17.71 14.30 -3.42
CA ALA A 181 17.12 15.37 -4.23
C ALA A 181 16.03 14.82 -5.15
N GLU A 182 16.19 13.58 -5.61
CA GLU A 182 15.16 12.87 -6.35
C GLU A 182 13.93 12.54 -5.48
N LEU A 183 14.14 12.04 -4.24
CA LEU A 183 13.04 11.86 -3.28
C LEU A 183 12.31 13.17 -2.96
N GLU A 184 13.04 14.27 -2.82
CA GLU A 184 12.50 15.60 -2.53
C GLU A 184 11.70 16.19 -3.71
N SER A 185 12.17 16.00 -4.94
CA SER A 185 11.53 16.56 -6.14
C SER A 185 10.34 15.74 -6.67
N ARG A 186 10.25 14.46 -6.31
CA ARG A 186 9.14 13.58 -6.73
C ARG A 186 7.83 13.92 -6.02
N THR A 187 6.74 13.91 -6.79
CA THR A 187 5.38 13.81 -6.25
C THR A 187 5.11 12.36 -5.87
N PHE A 188 4.68 12.16 -4.63
CA PHE A 188 4.26 10.87 -4.11
C PHE A 188 2.77 10.87 -3.80
N TYR A 189 2.18 9.69 -3.91
CA TYR A 189 0.80 9.42 -3.52
C TYR A 189 0.77 8.23 -2.57
N LEU A 190 -0.01 8.34 -1.51
CA LEU A 190 -0.36 7.20 -0.67
C LEU A 190 -1.50 6.44 -1.34
N ASN A 191 -1.24 5.19 -1.70
CA ASN A 191 -2.21 4.28 -2.31
C ASN A 191 -2.92 3.49 -1.20
N ILE A 192 -4.19 3.84 -0.93
CA ILE A 192 -4.92 3.32 0.22
C ILE A 192 -5.89 2.19 -0.14
N THR A 193 -6.32 2.09 -1.41
CA THR A 193 -7.22 1.03 -1.89
C THR A 193 -6.86 0.65 -3.33
N GLU A 194 -7.08 -0.60 -3.70
CA GLU A 194 -6.82 -1.10 -5.06
C GLU A 194 -8.12 -1.31 -5.87
N TYR A 195 -9.22 -1.67 -5.21
CA TYR A 195 -10.48 -2.03 -5.90
C TYR A 195 -11.73 -1.79 -5.02
N PRO A 196 -12.93 -1.63 -5.63
CA PRO A 196 -13.16 -1.36 -7.05
C PRO A 196 -12.71 0.03 -7.50
N THR A 197 -12.47 0.94 -6.56
CA THR A 197 -11.85 2.24 -6.82
C THR A 197 -10.45 2.28 -6.21
N ARG A 198 -9.46 2.70 -7.01
CA ARG A 198 -8.11 2.97 -6.54
C ARG A 198 -8.04 4.38 -5.99
N LYS A 199 -7.85 4.54 -4.69
CA LYS A 199 -7.80 5.85 -4.02
C LYS A 199 -6.34 6.23 -3.74
N LEU A 200 -5.93 7.36 -4.30
CA LEU A 200 -4.57 7.91 -4.20
C LEU A 200 -4.62 9.27 -3.51
N ILE A 201 -3.89 9.44 -2.42
CA ILE A 201 -3.81 10.71 -1.69
C ILE A 201 -2.45 11.32 -1.95
N GLU A 202 -2.38 12.54 -2.48
CA GLU A 202 -1.12 13.26 -2.64
C GLU A 202 -0.45 13.47 -1.28
N VAL A 203 0.87 13.31 -1.24
CA VAL A 203 1.69 13.50 -0.04
C VAL A 203 2.57 14.73 -0.24
N GLU A 204 2.12 15.87 0.26
CA GLU A 204 2.91 17.09 0.33
C GLU A 204 3.98 16.96 1.42
N LYS A 205 5.17 17.49 1.15
CA LYS A 205 6.26 17.54 2.13
C LYS A 205 6.08 18.81 2.95
N TYR A 206 6.37 18.76 4.25
CA TYR A 206 6.40 19.98 5.05
C TYR A 206 7.52 20.91 4.56
N ASP A 207 7.26 22.21 4.58
CA ASP A 207 8.20 23.28 4.25
C ASP A 207 9.38 23.36 5.25
#